data_AF-A0A651FDC6-F1
#
_entry.id   AF-A0A651FDC6-F1
#
_cell.length_a   1.000
_cell.length_b   1.000
_cell.length_c   1.000
_cell.angle_alpha   90.00
_cell.angle_beta   90.00
_cell.angle_gamma   90.00
#
_symmetry.space_group_name_H-M   'P 1'
#
loop_
_entity.id
_entity.type
_entity.pdbx_description
1 polymer ?
#
loop_
_entity_poly.entity_id
_entity_poly.type
_entity_poly.pdbx_seq_one_letter_code
_entity_poly.pdbx_strand_id
1 'polypeptide(L)' 'MNPSNDSLAFDRLIDAADAGFRASKEAARDRKTRNLPWPCDLMGADDQPEGLAEFSLWEMEQATAFLIRLGFIPPRR' A
#
# COMPACT_ATOMS: atom_id res chain seq x y z
N MET A 1 2.15 -24.68 18.72
CA MET A 1 2.45 -23.79 17.57
C MET A 1 1.96 -22.41 17.95
N ASN A 2 2.86 -21.50 18.32
CA ASN A 2 2.49 -20.09 18.40
C ASN A 2 2.27 -19.61 16.95
N PRO A 3 1.19 -18.90 16.64
CA PRO A 3 1.14 -18.18 15.37
C PRO A 3 2.34 -17.24 15.37
N SER A 4 3.23 -17.38 14.37
CA SER A 4 4.38 -16.51 14.21
C SER A 4 3.91 -15.05 14.26
N ASN A 5 4.59 -14.25 15.05
CA ASN A 5 4.28 -12.85 15.35
C ASN A 5 4.52 -11.91 14.14
N ASP A 6 4.45 -12.43 12.91
CA ASP A 6 4.78 -11.75 11.65
C ASP A 6 3.63 -10.85 11.16
N SER A 7 2.88 -10.25 12.08
CA SER A 7 1.84 -9.28 11.76
C SER A 7 2.36 -7.88 12.06
N LEU A 8 2.18 -6.97 11.10
CA LEU A 8 2.53 -5.58 11.28
C LEU A 8 1.77 -5.01 12.49
N ALA A 9 2.46 -4.25 13.34
CA ALA A 9 1.82 -3.57 14.47
C ALA A 9 0.66 -2.70 13.98
N PHE A 10 -0.44 -2.66 14.73
CA PHE A 10 -1.68 -2.02 14.28
C PHE A 10 -1.48 -0.57 13.82
N ASP A 11 -0.85 0.27 14.65
CA ASP A 11 -0.62 1.67 14.29
C ASP A 11 0.23 1.80 13.02
N ARG A 12 1.27 0.97 12.91
CA ARG A 12 2.14 0.93 11.73
C ARG A 12 1.41 0.47 10.46
N LEU A 13 0.47 -0.47 10.60
CA LEU A 13 -0.40 -0.90 9.51
C LEU A 13 -1.33 0.22 9.04
N ILE A 14 -1.91 0.99 9.97
CA ILE A 14 -2.76 2.13 9.63
C ILE A 14 -1.95 3.21 8.92
N ASP A 15 -0.76 3.55 9.43
CA ASP A 15 0.12 4.53 8.80
C ASP A 15 0.52 4.11 7.39
N ALA A 16 0.97 2.85 7.22
CA ALA A 16 1.33 2.30 5.92
C ALA A 16 0.13 2.25 4.95
N ALA A 17 -1.07 1.95 5.45
CA ALA A 17 -2.30 1.92 4.65
C ALA A 17 -2.75 3.31 4.19
N ASP A 18 -2.69 4.31 5.06
CA ASP A 18 -3.01 5.70 4.69
C ASP A 18 -1.98 6.25 3.68
N ALA A 19 -0.68 6.05 3.93
CA ALA A 19 0.38 6.40 3.00
C ALA A 19 0.21 5.71 1.65
N GLY A 20 0.01 4.39 1.65
CA GLY A 20 -0.23 3.58 0.45
C GLY A 20 -1.44 4.04 -0.35
N PHE A 21 -2.57 4.30 0.31
CA PHE A 21 -3.78 4.75 -0.39
C PHE A 21 -3.64 6.17 -0.97
N ARG A 22 -2.95 7.08 -0.27
CA ARG A 22 -2.64 8.42 -0.80
C ARG A 22 -1.76 8.33 -2.04
N ALA A 23 -0.68 7.55 -1.97
CA ALA A 23 0.22 7.30 -3.09
C ALA A 23 -0.51 6.69 -4.30
N SER A 24 -1.39 5.71 -4.08
CA SER A 24 -2.21 5.14 -5.17
C SER A 24 -3.10 6.19 -5.85
N LYS A 25 -3.73 7.09 -5.08
CA LYS A 25 -4.56 8.16 -5.66
C LYS A 25 -3.74 9.17 -6.45
N GLU A 26 -2.58 9.55 -5.93
CA GLU A 26 -1.64 10.45 -6.61
C GLU A 26 -1.16 9.85 -7.93
N ALA A 27 -0.63 8.63 -7.89
CA ALA A 27 -0.19 7.92 -9.08
C ALA A 27 -1.33 7.72 -10.11
N ALA A 28 -2.55 7.41 -9.66
CA ALA A 28 -3.70 7.31 -10.56
C ALA A 28 -4.05 8.64 -11.23
N ARG A 29 -3.98 9.75 -10.47
CA ARG A 29 -4.21 11.10 -10.97
C ARG A 29 -3.16 11.47 -12.03
N ASP A 30 -1.89 11.23 -11.75
CA ASP A 30 -0.79 11.59 -12.63
C ASP A 30 -0.79 10.76 -13.92
N ARG A 31 -1.12 9.46 -13.79
CA ARG A 31 -1.30 8.54 -14.93
C ARG A 31 -2.64 8.74 -15.65
N LYS A 32 -3.48 9.68 -15.20
CA LYS A 32 -4.82 10.00 -15.75
C LYS A 32 -5.70 8.76 -15.91
N THR A 33 -5.63 7.84 -14.95
CA THR A 33 -6.39 6.59 -14.92
C THR A 33 -7.41 6.59 -13.79
N ARG A 34 -8.49 5.82 -13.97
CA ARG A 34 -9.46 5.55 -12.91
C ARG A 34 -9.07 4.36 -12.03
N ASN A 35 -8.10 3.57 -12.48
CA ASN A 35 -7.64 2.39 -11.75
C ASN A 35 -6.56 2.82 -10.75
N LEU A 36 -6.80 2.56 -9.47
CA LEU A 36 -5.78 2.76 -8.45
C LEU A 36 -4.65 1.72 -8.65
N PRO A 37 -3.41 2.14 -8.92
CA PRO A 37 -2.28 1.23 -8.87
C PRO A 37 -2.13 0.74 -7.44
N TRP A 38 -1.58 -0.45 -7.29
CA TRP A 38 -1.37 -1.02 -5.99
C TRP A 38 -0.19 -0.33 -5.29
N PRO A 39 -0.30 -0.02 -3.98
CA PRO A 39 0.76 0.67 -3.27
C PRO A 39 2.12 -0.03 -3.38
N CYS A 40 2.14 -1.37 -3.29
CA CYS A 40 3.37 -2.15 -3.43
C CYS A 40 4.02 -2.06 -4.82
N ASP A 41 3.25 -1.77 -5.88
CA ASP A 41 3.79 -1.61 -7.25
C ASP A 41 4.40 -0.23 -7.48
N LEU A 42 4.15 0.72 -6.56
CA LEU A 42 4.76 2.04 -6.58
C LEU A 42 6.10 2.06 -5.84
N MET A 43 6.38 1.04 -5.02
CA MET A 43 7.65 0.90 -4.31
C MET A 43 8.79 0.60 -5.29
N GLY A 44 9.83 1.41 -5.29
CA GLY A 44 11.00 1.27 -6.15
C GLY A 44 10.78 1.70 -7.61
N ALA A 45 9.62 2.27 -7.93
CA ALA A 45 9.38 2.86 -9.25
C ALA A 45 10.16 4.17 -9.41
N ASP A 46 10.50 4.54 -10.64
CA ASP A 46 11.17 5.83 -10.93
C ASP A 46 10.33 7.03 -10.44
N ASP A 47 9.01 6.86 -10.43
CA ASP A 47 8.01 7.82 -9.93
C ASP A 47 7.49 7.46 -8.53
N GLN A 48 8.26 6.75 -7.69
CA GLN A 48 7.83 6.38 -6.35
C GLN A 48 7.38 7.61 -5.54
N PRO A 49 6.15 7.64 -5.02
CA PRO A 49 5.70 8.73 -4.15
C PRO A 49 6.52 8.79 -2.86
N GLU A 50 6.94 10.00 -2.45
CA GLU A 50 7.86 10.21 -1.32
C GLU A 50 7.33 9.59 -0.02
N GLY A 51 6.01 9.66 0.21
CA GLY A 51 5.36 9.10 1.40
C GLY A 51 5.48 7.57 1.54
N LEU A 52 5.96 6.87 0.52
CA LEU A 52 6.21 5.43 0.58
C LEU A 52 7.63 5.09 1.05
N ALA A 53 8.58 6.03 1.01
CA ALA A 53 9.99 5.78 1.32
C ALA A 53 10.24 5.40 2.79
N GLU A 54 9.31 5.73 3.69
CA GLU A 54 9.40 5.40 5.12
C GLU A 54 8.97 3.96 5.45
N PHE A 55 8.48 3.21 4.46
CA PHE A 55 7.97 1.86 4.61
C PHE A 55 8.79 0.86 3.80
N SER A 56 8.88 -0.36 4.29
CA SER A 56 9.41 -1.50 3.55
C SER A 56 8.38 -2.04 2.57
N LEU A 57 8.85 -2.79 1.55
CA LEU A 57 7.96 -3.49 0.63
C LEU A 57 7.01 -4.44 1.39
N TRP A 58 7.52 -5.16 2.39
CA TRP A 58 6.71 -6.06 3.22
C TRP A 58 5.61 -5.32 3.98
N GLU A 59 5.90 -4.17 4.60
CA GLU A 59 4.86 -3.33 5.24
C GLU A 59 3.80 -2.89 4.22
N MET A 60 4.23 -2.54 3.01
CA MET A 60 3.33 -2.10 1.94
C MET A 60 2.47 -3.24 1.39
N GLU A 61 2.98 -4.48 1.37
CA GLU A 61 2.19 -5.68 1.03
C GLU A 61 1.09 -5.93 2.07
N GLN A 62 1.41 -5.81 3.37
CA GLN A 62 0.42 -5.93 4.44
C GLN A 62 -0.64 -4.83 4.36
N ALA A 63 -0.22 -3.58 4.15
CA ALA A 63 -1.11 -2.43 3.95
C ALA A 63 -2.01 -2.60 2.71
N THR A 64 -1.46 -3.09 1.60
CA THR A 64 -2.21 -3.36 0.37
C THR A 64 -3.27 -4.44 0.61
N ALA A 65 -2.92 -5.54 1.28
CA ALA A 65 -3.86 -6.59 1.64
C ALA A 65 -4.98 -6.07 2.56
N PHE A 66 -4.65 -5.20 3.52
CA PHE A 66 -5.61 -4.56 4.41
C PHE A 66 -6.58 -3.65 3.64
N LEU A 67 -6.07 -2.80 2.74
CA LEU A 67 -6.88 -1.91 1.90
C LEU A 67 -7.83 -2.68 0.97
N ILE A 68 -7.37 -3.82 0.41
CA ILE A 68 -8.22 -4.72 -0.38
C ILE A 68 -9.35 -5.30 0.48
N ARG A 69 -9.05 -5.74 1.70
CA ARG A 69 -10.04 -6.29 2.62
C ARG A 69 -11.11 -5.27 3.03
N LEU A 70 -10.74 -4.00 3.12
CA LEU A 70 -11.66 -2.89 3.38
C LEU A 70 -12.42 -2.40 2.12
N GLY A 71 -12.04 -2.85 0.93
CA GLY A 71 -12.68 -2.46 -0.33
C GLY A 71 -12.24 -1.10 -0.89
N PHE A 72 -11.14 -0.53 -0.38
CA PHE A 72 -10.58 0.72 -0.92
C PHE A 72 -9.86 0.52 -2.26
N ILE A 73 -9.30 -0.66 -2.49
CA ILE A 73 -8.58 -1.03 -3.71
C ILE A 73 -9.07 -2.42 -4.17
N PRO A 74 -9.28 -2.65 -5.49
CA PRO A 74 -9.69 -3.96 -5.97
C PRO A 74 -8.55 -5.01 -5.84
N PRO A 75 -8.88 -6.30 -5.64
CA PRO A 75 -7.92 -7.40 -5.68
C PRO A 75 -7.28 -7.58 -7.07
N ARG A 76 -6.10 -8.23 -7.14
CA ARG A 76 -5.36 -8.41 -8.40
C ARG A 76 -6.20 -9.34 -9.25
N ARG A 77 -6.28 -9.03 -10.53
CA ARG A 77 -6.83 -9.93 -11.54
C ARG A 77 -5.72 -10.72 -12.20
#